data_AF-A0A3D9L282-F1
#
_entry.id   AF-A0A3D9L282-F1
#
_cell.length_a   1.000
_cell.length_b   1.000
_cell.length_c   1.000
_cell.angle_alpha   90.00
_cell.angle_beta   90.00
_cell.angle_gamma   90.00
#
_symmetry.space_group_name_H-M   'P 1'
#
loop_
_entity.id
_entity.type
_entity.pdbx_description
1 polymer ?
#
loop_
_entity_poly.entity_id
_entity_poly.type
_entity_poly.pdbx_seq_one_letter_code
_entity_poly.pdbx_strand_id
1 'polypeptide(L)' 'MKKALKLFTWLLMGVAVVFFWLSLRSTEGNLEYTLWAMGAIALAWISNYFLRRYEKKEKQD' A
#
# COMPACT_ATOMS: atom_id res chain seq x y z
N MET A 1 -16.62 -8.04 0.15
CA MET A 1 -15.14 -8.08 0.01
C MET A 1 -14.54 -6.82 -0.62
N LYS A 2 -15.06 -6.28 -1.73
CA LYS A 2 -14.55 -5.04 -2.37
C LYS A 2 -14.37 -3.84 -1.42
N LYS A 3 -15.36 -3.54 -0.57
CA LYS A 3 -15.28 -2.42 0.39
C LYS A 3 -14.13 -2.59 1.40
N ALA A 4 -13.98 -3.79 1.96
CA ALA A 4 -12.91 -4.09 2.93
C ALA A 4 -11.52 -4.00 2.29
N LEU A 5 -11.36 -4.53 1.08
CA LEU A 5 -10.08 -4.49 0.38
C LEU A 5 -9.73 -3.06 -0.05
N LYS A 6 -10.71 -2.26 -0.47
CA LYS A 6 -10.53 -0.83 -0.80
C LYS A 6 -10.13 0.00 0.42
N LEU A 7 -10.75 -0.27 1.59
CA LEU A 7 -10.38 0.35 2.86
C LEU A 7 -8.97 -0.04 3.30
N PHE A 8 -8.58 -1.30 3.10
CA PHE A 8 -7.24 -1.80 3.38
C PHE A 8 -6.18 -1.15 2.47
N THR A 9 -6.45 -1.02 1.17
CA THR A 9 -5.56 -0.30 0.24
C THR A 9 -5.43 1.17 0.63
N TRP A 10 -6.51 1.82 1.08
CA TRP A 10 -6.48 3.20 1.56
C TRP A 10 -5.66 3.36 2.84
N LEU A 11 -5.80 2.43 3.79
CA LEU A 11 -4.99 2.36 5.01
C LEU A 11 -3.51 2.18 4.68
N LEU A 12 -3.17 1.24 3.79
CA LEU A 12 -1.79 1.02 3.33
C LEU A 12 -1.20 2.27 2.69
N MET A 13 -1.99 3.00 1.91
CA MET A 13 -1.57 4.24 1.27
C MET A 13 -1.32 5.36 2.29
N GLY A 14 -2.19 5.48 3.31
CA GLY A 14 -1.97 6.40 4.43
C GLY A 14 -0.70 6.08 5.22
N VAL A 15 -0.48 4.79 5.53
CA VAL A 15 0.74 4.32 6.20
C VAL A 15 1.97 4.63 5.34
N ALA A 16 1.94 4.34 4.04
CA ALA A 16 3.04 4.63 3.12
C ALA A 16 3.39 6.12 3.08
N VAL A 17 2.39 7.01 3.08
CA VAL A 17 2.61 8.47 3.10
C VAL A 17 3.25 8.92 4.42
N VAL A 18 2.80 8.38 5.56
CA VAL A 18 3.39 8.70 6.87
C VAL A 18 4.84 8.22 6.97
N PHE A 19 5.13 7.00 6.51
CA PHE A 19 6.50 6.48 6.48
C PHE A 19 7.41 7.25 5.52
N PHE A 20 6.90 7.63 4.35
CA PHE A 20 7.63 8.48 3.40
C PHE A 20 7.92 9.87 3.99
N TRP A 21 6.96 10.46 4.69
CA TRP A 21 7.14 11.74 5.39
C TRP A 21 8.18 11.64 6.52
N LEU A 22 8.13 10.57 7.31
CA LEU A 22 9.12 10.29 8.36
C LEU A 22 10.52 10.05 7.77
N SER A 23 10.61 9.38 6.63
CA SER A 23 11.86 9.21 5.88
C SER A 23 12.43 10.57 5.43
N LEU A 24 11.62 11.50 4.94
CA LEU A 24 12.11 12.84 4.58
C LEU A 24 12.59 13.65 5.79
N ARG A 25 12.03 13.40 6.99
CA ARG A 25 12.35 14.15 8.21
C ARG A 25 13.49 13.54 9.04
N SER A 26 13.76 12.24 8.90
CA SER A 26 14.82 11.54 9.65
C SER A 26 16.09 11.44 8.81
N THR A 27 16.99 12.42 8.94
CA THR A 27 18.22 12.53 8.13
C THR A 27 19.32 11.56 8.58
N GLU A 28 19.22 10.94 9.76
CA GLU A 28 20.10 9.87 10.23
C GLU A 28 19.30 8.54 10.30
N GLY A 29 19.82 7.47 9.69
CA GLY A 29 19.15 6.15 9.68
C GLY A 29 18.06 5.97 8.61
N ASN A 30 18.10 6.76 7.53
CA ASN A 30 17.02 6.87 6.54
C ASN A 30 16.77 5.61 5.67
N LEU A 31 17.74 4.68 5.62
CA LEU A 31 17.64 3.46 4.81
C LEU A 31 16.51 2.53 5.30
N GLU A 32 16.33 2.41 6.61
CA GLU A 32 15.32 1.53 7.20
C GLU A 32 13.90 2.02 6.91
N TYR A 33 13.63 3.31 7.13
CA TYR A 33 12.34 3.92 6.79
C TYR A 33 12.03 3.86 5.30
N THR A 34 13.05 4.00 4.45
CA THR A 34 12.89 3.85 2.99
C THR A 34 12.52 2.42 2.61
N LEU A 35 13.15 1.41 3.24
CA LEU A 35 12.82 0.00 3.04
C LEU A 35 11.38 -0.33 3.51
N TRP A 36 10.97 0.20 4.67
CA TRP A 36 9.59 0.08 5.14
C TRP A 36 8.59 0.74 4.20
N ALA A 37 8.90 1.94 3.68
CA ALA A 37 8.07 2.62 2.70
C ALA A 37 7.96 1.82 1.38
N MET A 38 9.07 1.28 0.86
CA MET A 38 9.07 0.39 -0.29
C MET A 38 8.25 -0.87 -0.06
N GLY A 39 8.37 -1.50 1.12
CA GLY A 39 7.57 -2.66 1.51
C GLY A 39 6.08 -2.36 1.56
N ALA A 40 5.69 -1.22 2.14
CA ALA A 40 4.29 -0.79 2.19
C ALA A 40 3.72 -0.52 0.78
N ILE A 41 4.51 0.10 -0.11
CA ILE A 41 4.13 0.34 -1.51
C ILE A 41 3.96 -0.99 -2.26
N ALA A 42 4.87 -1.94 -2.08
CA ALA A 42 4.77 -3.26 -2.72
C ALA A 42 3.52 -4.02 -2.27
N LEU A 43 3.20 -4.00 -0.97
CA LEU A 43 1.98 -4.62 -0.43
C LEU A 43 0.71 -3.93 -0.94
N ALA A 44 0.71 -2.59 -1.04
CA ALA A 44 -0.39 -1.84 -1.63
C ALA A 44 -0.60 -2.21 -3.10
N TRP A 45 0.48 -2.41 -3.85
CA TRP A 45 0.42 -2.79 -5.25
C TRP A 45 -0.12 -4.21 -5.45
N ILE A 46 0.33 -5.17 -4.63
CA ILE A 46 -0.21 -6.54 -4.62
C ILE A 46 -1.69 -6.53 -4.25
N SER A 47 -2.07 -5.81 -3.20
CA SER A 47 -3.47 -5.69 -2.77
C SER A 47 -4.36 -5.14 -3.89
N ASN A 48 -3.90 -4.10 -4.60
CA ASN A 48 -4.61 -3.51 -5.73
C ASN A 48 -4.67 -4.44 -6.96
N TYR A 49 -3.62 -5.23 -7.22
CA TYR A 49 -3.62 -6.25 -8.28
C TYR A 49 -4.67 -7.33 -8.02
N PHE A 50 -4.74 -7.84 -6.79
CA PHE A 50 -5.79 -8.79 -6.39
C PHE A 50 -7.17 -8.15 -6.44
N LEU A 51 -7.34 -6.90 -6.00
CA LEU A 51 -8.60 -6.17 -6.14
C LEU A 51 -9.09 -6.23 -7.59
N ARG A 52 -8.26 -5.76 -8.54
CA ARG A 52 -8.58 -5.73 -9.98
C ARG A 52 -8.86 -7.12 -10.54
N ARG A 53 -8.13 -8.14 -10.09
CA ARG A 53 -8.36 -9.53 -10.51
C ARG A 53 -9.71 -10.06 -10.02
N TYR A 54 -10.08 -9.75 -8.78
CA TYR A 54 -11.41 -10.06 -8.24
C TYR A 54 -12.52 -9.29 -8.96
N GLU A 55 -12.33 -7.99 -9.24
CA GLU A 55 -13.34 -7.21 -9.97
C GLU A 55 -13.57 -7.72 -11.39
N LYS A 56 -12.53 -8.25 -12.06
CA LYS A 56 -12.66 -8.87 -13.39
C LYS A 56 -13.41 -10.20 -13.35
N LYS A 57 -13.21 -11.02 -12.32
CA LYS A 57 -13.95 -12.29 -12.17
C LYS A 57 -15.44 -12.03 -11.91
N GLU A 58 -15.76 -11.06 -11.06
CA GLU A 58 -17.15 -10.70 -10.72
C GLU A 58 -17.94 -10.03 -11.87
N LYS A 59 -17.27 -9.65 -12.97
CA LYS A 59 -17.91 -9.11 -14.18
C LYS A 59 -18.11 -10.17 -15.28
N GLN A 60 -17.58 -11.37 -15.10
CA GLN A 60 -17.72 -12.48 -16.05
C GLN A 60 -18.76 -13.52 -15.60
N ASP A 61 -19.29 -13.40 -14.38
CA ASP A 61 -20.47 -14.12 -13.88
C ASP A 61 -21.74 -13.25 -14.00
#